data_AF-A0A1I2SQS5-F1
#
_entry.id   AF-A0A1I2SQS5-F1
#
_cell.length_a   1.000
_cell.length_b   1.000
_cell.length_c   1.000
_cell.angle_alpha   90.00
_cell.angle_beta   90.00
_cell.angle_gamma   90.00
#
_symmetry.space_group_name_H-M   'P 1'
#
loop_
_entity.id
_entity.type
_entity.pdbx_description
1 polymer ?
#
loop_
_entity_poly.entity_id
_entity_poly.type
_entity_poly.pdbx_seq_one_letter_code
_entity_poly.pdbx_strand_id
1 'polypeptide(L)'
;MRKQVLVGITVAVISAGTLVSATAFAGDCSDRDNDHYNRSEMMQDHKHGDRSDMKGQPDARGKNMPITLNDLKLSEAQQDQLKQIMRQERNNIISLNDAKQDMLEDLRDLDVQAADYDKQVEALVVMAQNQAAQQMRITTDKNRNIFEILTPEQQKQVIEQQR
;
A
#
# COMPACT_ATOMS: atom_id res chain seq x y z
N MET A 1 49.99 -8.57 -21.42
CA MET A 1 48.60 -8.27 -21.84
C MET A 1 47.64 -9.19 -21.08
N ARG A 2 46.60 -8.58 -20.50
CA ARG A 2 45.31 -9.12 -19.99
C ARG A 2 45.35 -10.26 -18.95
N LYS A 3 45.24 -9.89 -17.68
CA LYS A 3 44.75 -10.74 -16.58
C LYS A 3 43.22 -10.73 -16.61
N GLN A 4 42.58 -11.89 -16.72
CA GLN A 4 41.13 -12.01 -16.57
C GLN A 4 40.81 -12.18 -15.08
N VAL A 5 40.05 -11.25 -14.51
CA VAL A 5 39.52 -11.37 -13.16
C VAL A 5 38.09 -11.88 -13.31
N LEU A 6 37.90 -13.15 -12.95
CA LEU A 6 36.60 -13.81 -12.93
C LEU A 6 35.96 -13.50 -11.56
N VAL A 7 35.07 -12.51 -11.51
CA VAL A 7 34.27 -12.23 -10.31
C VAL A 7 33.06 -13.16 -10.35
N GLY A 8 33.16 -14.30 -9.67
CA GLY A 8 32.04 -15.21 -9.44
C GLY A 8 31.07 -14.59 -8.44
N ILE A 9 29.87 -14.22 -8.89
CA ILE A 9 28.77 -13.79 -8.02
C ILE A 9 28.08 -15.06 -7.51
N THR A 10 28.36 -15.42 -6.26
CA THR A 10 27.64 -16.48 -5.55
C THR A 10 26.29 -15.90 -5.10
N VAL A 11 25.21 -16.25 -5.80
CA VAL A 11 23.85 -15.95 -5.33
C VAL A 11 23.49 -17.01 -4.29
N ALA A 12 23.46 -16.63 -3.02
CA ALA A 12 22.89 -17.44 -1.96
C ALA A 12 21.36 -17.44 -2.12
N VAL A 13 20.82 -18.53 -2.66
CA VAL A 13 19.37 -18.77 -2.69
C VAL A 13 18.95 -19.14 -1.27
N ILE A 14 18.34 -18.18 -0.57
CA ILE A 14 17.67 -18.46 0.71
C ILE A 14 16.31 -19.07 0.37
N SER A 15 16.29 -20.40 0.36
CA SER A 15 15.09 -21.22 0.29
C SER A 15 14.35 -21.20 1.62
N ALA A 16 13.25 -20.46 1.68
CA ALA A 16 12.13 -20.69 2.58
C ALA A 16 10.89 -20.35 1.73
N GLY A 17 9.97 -21.25 1.40
CA GLY A 17 9.47 -22.44 2.05
C GLY A 17 7.96 -22.39 1.82
N THR A 18 7.47 -23.30 0.96
CA THR A 18 6.07 -23.63 0.61
C THR A 18 5.22 -22.58 -0.14
N LEU A 19 5.11 -22.78 -1.46
CA LEU A 19 4.00 -22.37 -2.32
C LEU A 19 2.89 -23.44 -2.31
N VAL A 20 1.71 -23.09 -2.86
CA VAL A 20 0.45 -23.87 -3.10
C VAL A 20 -0.62 -23.58 -2.03
N SER A 21 -1.81 -23.04 -2.33
CA SER A 21 -2.78 -23.43 -3.38
C SER A 21 -3.66 -22.30 -3.92
N ALA A 22 -4.26 -22.57 -5.08
CA ALA A 22 -4.96 -21.68 -6.01
C ALA A 22 -6.44 -21.37 -5.67
N THR A 23 -6.98 -20.43 -6.46
CA THR A 23 -8.40 -20.18 -6.83
C THR A 23 -9.38 -19.66 -5.78
N ALA A 24 -9.84 -18.41 -5.97
CA ALA A 24 -11.22 -18.11 -6.40
C ALA A 24 -11.36 -16.63 -6.79
N PHE A 25 -11.30 -16.32 -8.08
CA PHE A 25 -11.92 -15.12 -8.63
C PHE A 25 -13.37 -15.50 -8.96
N ALA A 26 -14.31 -15.06 -8.15
CA ALA A 26 -15.68 -14.91 -8.59
C ALA A 26 -15.83 -13.46 -9.05
N GLY A 27 -15.94 -13.29 -10.37
CA GLY A 27 -16.36 -12.03 -10.95
C GLY A 27 -17.81 -11.77 -10.57
N ASP A 28 -18.12 -10.51 -10.26
CA ASP A 28 -19.46 -9.99 -10.52
C ASP A 28 -19.29 -8.61 -11.14
N CYS A 29 -19.46 -8.62 -12.46
CA CYS A 29 -19.51 -7.46 -13.32
C CYS A 29 -20.98 -7.14 -13.54
N SER A 30 -21.42 -5.99 -13.03
CA SER A 30 -22.63 -5.34 -13.50
C SER A 30 -22.29 -3.88 -13.87
N ASP A 31 -22.23 -3.69 -15.19
CA ASP A 31 -22.47 -2.51 -16.01
C ASP A 31 -22.78 -1.18 -15.30
N ARG A 32 -21.98 -0.13 -15.55
CA ARG A 32 -22.22 0.93 -16.55
C ARG A 32 -23.57 1.65 -16.37
N ASP A 33 -23.51 2.94 -16.03
CA ASP A 33 -23.89 3.95 -17.01
C ASP A 33 -23.31 5.33 -16.68
N ASN A 34 -23.08 6.04 -17.78
CA ASN A 34 -22.44 7.33 -17.96
C ASN A 34 -23.43 8.47 -17.65
N ASP A 35 -22.87 9.67 -17.42
CA ASP A 35 -23.49 11.00 -17.56
C ASP A 35 -23.66 11.85 -16.29
N HIS A 36 -23.56 13.15 -16.56
CA HIS A 36 -23.83 14.33 -15.73
C HIS A 36 -22.61 15.09 -15.18
N TYR A 37 -22.01 15.88 -16.09
CA TYR A 37 -21.71 17.28 -15.77
C TYR A 37 -23.03 17.96 -15.34
N ASN A 38 -23.24 18.17 -14.04
CA ASN A 38 -23.73 19.46 -13.57
C ASN A 38 -23.61 19.64 -12.06
N ARG A 39 -23.16 20.85 -11.77
CA ARG A 39 -22.95 21.47 -10.48
C ARG A 39 -24.28 21.94 -9.91
N SER A 40 -24.35 21.97 -8.59
CA SER A 40 -25.24 22.78 -7.75
C SER A 40 -26.56 22.12 -7.33
N GLU A 41 -26.83 22.25 -6.02
CA GLU A 41 -28.12 22.02 -5.35
C GLU A 41 -28.52 20.56 -5.13
N MET A 42 -28.17 20.03 -3.95
CA MET A 42 -29.06 19.21 -3.10
C MET A 42 -28.31 18.86 -1.80
N MET A 43 -28.45 19.73 -0.80
CA MET A 43 -28.35 19.30 0.60
C MET A 43 -29.65 18.58 0.96
N GLN A 44 -29.61 17.25 1.07
CA GLN A 44 -30.61 16.51 1.84
C GLN A 44 -30.12 15.09 2.15
N ASP A 45 -29.92 14.84 3.44
CA ASP A 45 -29.96 13.54 4.12
C ASP A 45 -29.28 12.33 3.46
N HIS A 46 -27.96 12.26 3.59
CA HIS A 46 -27.29 10.97 3.63
C HIS A 46 -27.30 10.42 5.06
N LYS A 47 -28.35 9.67 5.40
CA LYS A 47 -28.33 8.74 6.52
C LYS A 47 -27.15 7.79 6.31
N HIS A 48 -26.22 7.80 7.26
CA HIS A 48 -25.14 6.83 7.36
C HIS A 48 -25.74 5.42 7.37
N GLY A 49 -25.55 4.68 6.27
CA GLY A 49 -25.80 3.25 6.23
C GLY A 49 -24.93 2.58 7.29
N ASP A 50 -25.60 1.93 8.22
CA ASP A 50 -25.03 1.14 9.29
C ASP A 50 -24.10 0.06 8.71
N ARG A 51 -22.79 0.17 8.97
CA ARG A 51 -21.75 -0.79 8.53
C ARG A 51 -21.50 -1.83 9.62
N SER A 52 -22.56 -2.39 10.18
CA SER A 52 -22.50 -3.30 11.33
C SER A 52 -22.14 -4.75 10.99
N ASP A 53 -21.98 -5.12 9.71
CA ASP A 53 -21.85 -6.54 9.30
C ASP A 53 -20.49 -6.99 8.72
N MET A 54 -19.41 -6.20 8.79
CA MET A 54 -18.07 -6.69 8.43
C MET A 54 -17.42 -7.45 9.60
N LYS A 55 -18.01 -8.60 9.94
CA LYS A 55 -17.50 -9.54 10.93
C LYS A 55 -16.42 -10.43 10.30
N GLY A 56 -15.16 -10.18 10.68
CA GLY A 56 -14.12 -11.21 10.72
C GLY A 56 -13.44 -11.57 9.40
N GLN A 57 -12.60 -10.69 8.88
CA GLN A 57 -11.35 -11.14 8.26
C GLN A 57 -10.23 -10.88 9.28
N PRO A 58 -9.39 -11.88 9.60
CA PRO A 58 -8.21 -11.64 10.41
C PRO A 58 -7.26 -10.80 9.57
N ASP A 59 -7.35 -9.50 9.79
CA ASP A 59 -6.43 -8.49 9.33
C ASP A 59 -4.99 -9.00 9.46
N ALA A 60 -4.34 -9.33 8.35
CA ALA A 60 -2.89 -9.51 8.26
C ALA A 60 -2.14 -8.17 8.47
N ARG A 61 -2.70 -7.26 9.29
CA ARG A 61 -2.25 -5.89 9.59
C ARG A 61 -1.16 -5.85 10.66
N GLY A 62 -0.40 -6.93 10.83
CA GLY A 62 0.42 -7.11 12.02
C GLY A 62 1.75 -6.36 12.08
N LYS A 63 2.20 -5.65 11.02
CA LYS A 63 3.57 -5.10 11.04
C LYS A 63 3.78 -3.66 10.56
N ASN A 64 2.82 -3.06 9.86
CA ASN A 64 2.96 -1.70 9.32
C ASN A 64 1.69 -0.85 9.53
N MET A 65 1.15 -0.86 10.75
CA MET A 65 0.08 0.07 11.09
C MET A 65 0.64 1.51 11.07
N PRO A 66 -0.02 2.45 10.38
CA PRO A 66 0.33 3.87 10.47
C PRO A 66 0.26 4.33 11.93
N ILE A 67 1.19 5.19 12.36
CA ILE A 67 1.12 5.81 13.68
C ILE A 67 -0.22 6.56 13.83
N THR A 68 -0.97 6.23 14.88
CA THR A 68 -2.17 6.96 15.29
C THR A 68 -1.76 8.17 16.14
N LEU A 69 -2.11 9.37 15.67
CA LEU A 69 -1.79 10.63 16.37
C LEU A 69 -3.01 11.27 17.02
N ASN A 70 -4.20 10.67 16.92
CA ASN A 70 -5.47 11.29 17.30
C ASN A 70 -5.55 11.64 18.80
N ASP A 71 -4.89 10.87 19.65
CA ASP A 71 -4.89 11.08 21.10
C ASP A 71 -3.67 11.89 21.58
N LEU A 72 -2.74 12.20 20.67
CA LEU A 72 -1.57 13.01 20.99
C LEU A 72 -1.90 14.50 20.85
N LYS A 73 -1.70 15.23 21.94
CA LYS A 73 -1.74 16.69 21.93
C LYS A 73 -0.47 17.22 21.27
N LEU A 74 -0.50 17.40 19.95
CA LEU A 74 0.60 17.99 19.17
C LEU A 74 0.60 19.52 19.33
N SER A 75 1.78 20.10 19.53
CA SER A 75 1.96 21.57 19.49
C SER A 75 1.74 22.11 18.07
N GLU A 76 1.50 23.42 17.94
CA GLU A 76 1.33 24.06 16.62
C GLU A 76 2.55 23.82 15.70
N ALA A 77 3.76 23.94 16.24
CA ALA A 77 4.99 23.67 15.51
C ALA A 77 5.07 22.21 15.03
N GLN A 78 4.70 21.24 15.87
CA GLN A 78 4.64 19.83 15.50
C GLN A 78 3.58 19.56 14.43
N GLN A 79 2.42 20.21 14.51
CA GLN A 79 1.36 20.08 13.51
C GLN A 79 1.81 20.61 12.14
N ASP A 80 2.55 21.71 12.10
CA ASP A 80 3.06 22.27 10.85
C ASP A 80 4.16 21.38 10.23
N GLN A 81 5.04 20.82 11.05
CA GLN A 81 6.01 19.82 10.60
C GLN A 81 5.30 18.54 10.09
N LEU A 82 4.25 18.09 10.77
CA LEU A 82 3.44 16.95 10.33
C LEU A 82 2.78 17.22 8.97
N LYS A 83 2.21 18.41 8.77
CA LYS A 83 1.64 18.80 7.47
C LYS A 83 2.70 18.78 6.36
N GLN A 84 3.93 19.20 6.66
CA GLN A 84 5.03 19.16 5.70
C GLN A 84 5.41 17.72 5.34
N ILE A 85 5.54 16.84 6.33
CA ILE A 85 5.78 15.39 6.12
C ILE A 85 4.69 14.81 5.22
N MET A 86 3.42 15.08 5.51
CA MET A 86 2.29 14.57 4.72
C MET A 86 2.26 15.12 3.29
N ARG A 87 2.66 16.39 3.09
CA ARG A 87 2.75 16.99 1.76
C ARG A 87 3.86 16.37 0.93
N GLN A 88 5.02 16.10 1.53
CA GLN A 88 6.12 15.42 0.86
C GLN A 88 5.72 14.00 0.45
N GLU A 89 5.01 13.30 1.32
CA GLU A 89 4.60 11.91 1.07
C GLU A 89 3.48 11.77 0.04
N ARG A 90 2.72 12.84 -0.21
CA ARG A 90 1.58 12.80 -1.15
C ARG A 90 1.98 12.33 -2.54
N ASN A 91 3.13 12.77 -3.06
CA ASN A 91 3.58 12.40 -4.40
C ASN A 91 3.94 10.90 -4.47
N ASN A 92 4.54 10.35 -3.41
CA ASN A 92 4.86 8.94 -3.33
C ASN A 92 3.58 8.09 -3.30
N ILE A 93 2.55 8.54 -2.58
CA ILE A 93 1.25 7.86 -2.52
C ILE A 93 0.53 7.89 -3.87
N ILE A 94 0.57 9.03 -4.59
CA ILE A 94 0.00 9.13 -5.94
C ILE A 94 0.68 8.12 -6.86
N SER A 95 2.02 8.14 -6.92
CA SER A 95 2.78 7.21 -7.76
C SER A 95 2.52 5.73 -7.41
N LEU A 96 2.37 5.41 -6.12
CA LEU A 96 2.03 4.06 -5.68
C LEU A 96 0.62 3.64 -6.14
N ASN A 97 -0.33 4.57 -6.11
CA ASN A 97 -1.70 4.31 -6.55
C ASN A 97 -1.79 4.13 -8.06
N ASP A 98 -1.08 4.94 -8.84
CA ASP A 98 -1.02 4.82 -10.29
C ASP A 98 -0.45 3.46 -10.68
N ALA A 99 0.69 3.06 -10.09
CA ALA A 99 1.28 1.75 -10.33
C ALA A 99 0.32 0.60 -9.96
N LYS A 100 -0.47 0.76 -8.89
CA LYS A 100 -1.47 -0.23 -8.49
C LYS A 100 -2.60 -0.32 -9.51
N GLN A 101 -3.02 0.81 -10.10
CA GLN A 101 -4.03 0.81 -11.16
C GLN A 101 -3.51 0.08 -12.39
N ASP A 102 -2.28 0.38 -12.83
CA ASP A 102 -1.64 -0.31 -13.96
C ASP A 102 -1.61 -1.83 -13.73
N MET A 103 -1.20 -2.29 -12.54
CA MET A 103 -1.18 -3.71 -12.21
C MET A 103 -2.59 -4.35 -12.21
N LEU A 104 -3.62 -3.62 -11.80
CA LEU A 104 -5.01 -4.10 -11.85
C LEU A 104 -5.54 -4.20 -13.28
N GLU A 105 -5.13 -3.29 -14.15
CA GLU A 105 -5.42 -3.35 -15.58
C GLU A 105 -4.73 -4.54 -16.24
N ASP A 106 -3.43 -4.74 -15.98
CA ASP A 106 -2.67 -5.90 -16.47
C ASP A 106 -3.27 -7.23 -15.99
N LEU A 107 -3.79 -7.29 -14.75
CA LEU A 107 -4.49 -8.47 -14.24
C LEU A 107 -5.82 -8.72 -14.95
N ARG A 108 -6.55 -7.67 -15.31
CA ARG A 108 -7.83 -7.77 -16.02
C ARG A 108 -7.62 -8.23 -17.46
N ASP A 109 -6.55 -7.77 -18.08
CA ASP A 109 -6.26 -8.00 -19.49
C ASP A 109 -5.43 -9.29 -19.71
N LEU A 110 -5.15 -10.04 -18.64
CA LEU A 110 -4.40 -11.30 -18.64
C LEU A 110 -5.13 -12.40 -19.45
N ASP A 111 -4.54 -12.80 -20.57
CA ASP A 111 -5.07 -13.89 -21.41
C ASP A 111 -4.45 -15.24 -21.05
N VAL A 112 -5.25 -16.12 -20.45
CA VAL A 112 -4.85 -17.48 -20.05
C VAL A 112 -4.52 -18.41 -21.23
N GLN A 113 -4.90 -18.04 -22.46
CA GLN A 113 -4.61 -18.82 -23.67
C GLN A 113 -3.36 -18.32 -24.39
N ALA A 114 -2.78 -17.21 -23.96
CA ALA A 114 -1.59 -16.64 -24.59
C ALA A 114 -0.37 -17.56 -24.40
N ALA A 115 0.45 -17.67 -25.44
CA ALA A 115 1.67 -18.49 -25.42
C ALA A 115 2.72 -17.99 -24.42
N ASP A 116 2.59 -16.74 -23.95
CA ASP A 116 3.47 -16.09 -22.98
C ASP A 116 2.78 -15.82 -21.63
N TYR A 117 1.63 -16.45 -21.35
CA TYR A 117 0.89 -16.30 -20.09
C TYR A 117 1.77 -16.37 -18.84
N ASP A 118 2.62 -17.39 -18.74
CA ASP A 118 3.51 -17.56 -17.58
C ASP A 118 4.46 -16.36 -17.39
N LYS A 119 4.92 -15.75 -18.49
CA LYS A 119 5.78 -14.54 -18.42
C LYS A 119 4.99 -13.32 -17.97
N GLN A 120 3.73 -13.19 -18.39
CA GLN A 120 2.85 -12.12 -17.93
C GLN A 120 2.57 -12.25 -16.42
N VAL A 121 2.33 -13.47 -15.95
CA VAL A 121 2.17 -13.77 -14.51
C VAL A 121 3.45 -13.45 -13.73
N GLU A 122 4.62 -13.85 -14.22
CA GLU A 122 5.90 -13.51 -13.58
C GLU A 122 6.12 -12.00 -13.48
N ALA A 123 5.80 -11.25 -14.54
CA ALA A 123 5.90 -9.80 -14.54
C ALA A 123 4.98 -9.16 -13.48
N LEU A 124 3.72 -9.62 -13.40
CA LEU A 124 2.76 -9.18 -12.38
C LEU A 124 3.23 -9.47 -10.96
N VAL A 125 3.83 -10.64 -10.72
CA VAL A 125 4.41 -10.99 -9.41
C VAL A 125 5.55 -10.03 -9.04
N VAL A 126 6.44 -9.72 -9.98
CA VAL A 126 7.54 -8.76 -9.74
C VAL A 126 6.99 -7.37 -9.45
N MET A 127 5.97 -6.91 -10.17
CA MET A 127 5.31 -5.64 -9.91
C MET A 127 4.71 -5.60 -8.51
N ALA A 128 3.96 -6.63 -8.11
CA ALA A 128 3.35 -6.72 -6.78
C ALA A 128 4.41 -6.70 -5.66
N GLN A 129 5.54 -7.40 -5.83
CA GLN A 129 6.64 -7.39 -4.86
C GLN A 129 7.28 -6.01 -4.73
N ASN A 130 7.51 -5.33 -5.86
CA ASN A 130 8.07 -3.98 -5.87
C ASN A 130 7.13 -2.97 -5.19
N GLN A 131 5.82 -3.04 -5.47
CA GLN A 131 4.82 -2.20 -4.83
C GLN A 131 4.75 -2.43 -3.32
N ALA A 132 4.75 -3.70 -2.89
CA ALA A 132 4.78 -4.04 -1.47
C ALA A 132 6.03 -3.46 -0.79
N ALA A 133 7.20 -3.61 -1.42
CA ALA A 133 8.44 -3.05 -0.90
C ALA A 133 8.41 -1.51 -0.82
N GLN A 134 7.87 -0.84 -1.83
CA GLN A 134 7.71 0.63 -1.84
C GLN A 134 6.75 1.09 -0.74
N GLN A 135 5.60 0.44 -0.59
CA GLN A 135 4.62 0.76 0.45
C GLN A 135 5.21 0.62 1.86
N MET A 136 6.00 -0.43 2.10
CA MET A 136 6.70 -0.61 3.37
C MET A 136 7.66 0.56 3.63
N ARG A 137 8.50 0.92 2.65
CA ARG A 137 9.45 2.05 2.78
C ARG A 137 8.73 3.37 3.09
N ILE A 138 7.72 3.72 2.29
CA ILE A 138 6.87 4.90 2.50
C ILE A 138 6.33 4.93 3.94
N THR A 139 5.80 3.81 4.40
CA THR A 139 5.22 3.73 5.75
C THR A 139 6.28 3.87 6.84
N THR A 140 7.40 3.17 6.72
CA THR A 140 8.50 3.21 7.69
C THR A 140 9.16 4.59 7.74
N ASP A 141 9.43 5.20 6.59
CA ASP A 141 10.06 6.52 6.50
C ASP A 141 9.13 7.60 7.06
N LYS A 142 7.85 7.56 6.69
CA LYS A 142 6.84 8.44 7.29
C LYS A 142 6.78 8.27 8.79
N ASN A 143 6.71 7.03 9.29
CA ASN A 143 6.62 6.75 10.72
C ASN A 143 7.87 7.28 11.44
N ARG A 144 9.07 7.06 10.90
CA ARG A 144 10.32 7.62 11.43
C ARG A 144 10.26 9.15 11.52
N ASN A 145 9.89 9.82 10.42
CA ASN A 145 9.83 11.29 10.37
C ASN A 145 8.81 11.85 11.37
N ILE A 146 7.69 11.15 11.59
CA ILE A 146 6.71 11.50 12.62
C ILE A 146 7.33 11.31 14.02
N PHE A 147 8.00 10.18 14.30
CA PHE A 147 8.64 9.95 15.61
C PHE A 147 9.67 11.03 15.95
N GLU A 148 10.42 11.54 14.97
CA GLU A 148 11.45 12.57 15.16
C GLU A 148 10.89 13.94 15.62
N ILE A 149 9.62 14.25 15.32
CA ILE A 149 8.98 15.50 15.76
C ILE A 149 8.28 15.39 17.11
N LEU A 150 8.09 14.18 17.64
CA LEU A 150 7.41 13.94 18.92
C LEU A 150 8.36 14.12 20.10
N THR A 151 7.81 14.53 21.25
CA THR A 151 8.57 14.51 22.52
C THR A 151 8.75 13.08 23.04
N PRO A 152 9.73 12.81 23.92
CA PRO A 152 9.91 11.47 24.49
C PRO A 152 8.66 10.89 25.15
N GLU A 153 7.83 11.72 25.78
CA GLU A 153 6.56 11.32 26.42
C GLU A 153 5.52 10.93 25.38
N GLN A 154 5.40 11.70 24.30
CA GLN A 154 4.53 11.41 23.17
C GLN A 154 4.96 10.12 22.45
N GLN A 155 6.26 9.90 22.27
CA GLN A 155 6.79 8.67 21.69
C GLN A 155 6.41 7.43 22.52
N LYS A 156 6.48 7.52 23.85
CA LYS A 156 6.03 6.43 24.74
C LYS A 156 4.54 6.12 24.56
N GLN A 157 3.69 7.14 24.49
CA GLN A 157 2.25 6.95 24.25
C GLN A 157 1.99 6.24 22.92
N VAL A 158 2.70 6.63 21.85
CA VAL A 158 2.57 5.94 20.55
C VAL A 158 3.01 4.48 20.64
N ILE A 159 4.12 4.18 21.32
CA ILE A 159 4.61 2.80 21.49
C ILE A 159 3.61 1.97 22.31
N GLU A 160 3.00 2.56 23.34
CA GLU A 160 1.97 1.90 24.16
C GLU A 160 0.70 1.60 23.35
N GLN A 161 0.29 2.50 22.45
CA GLN A 161 -0.87 2.29 21.57
C GLN A 161 -0.64 1.22 20.49
N GLN A 162 0.61 0.90 20.17
CA GLN A 162 0.98 -0.08 19.14
C GLN A 162 1.18 -1.51 19.67
N ARG A 163 1.10 -1.71 20.99
CA ARG A 163 1.21 -3.02 21.65
C ARG A 163 -0.15 -3.66 21.84
#